data_AF-A0A8S3SH63-F1
#
_entry.id   AF-A0A8S3SH63-F1
#
_cell.length_a   1.000
_cell.length_b   1.000
_cell.length_c   1.000
_cell.angle_alpha   90.00
_cell.angle_beta   90.00
_cell.angle_gamma   90.00
#
_symmetry.space_group_name_H-M   'P 1'
#
loop_
_entity.id
_entity.type
_entity.pdbx_description
1 polymer ?
#
loop_
_entity_poly.entity_id
_entity_poly.type
_entity_poly.pdbx_seq_one_letter_code
_entity_poly.pdbx_strand_id
1 'polypeptide(L)'
;MAHVICLQEHWLFNFEQNLLGKSIQGINYKIRSVDDNNPISPIQKPRGYGGTAVVWSNKIDHIVDDTIQDGSERIVCIKIDTAPTPIIVVSTYMPCRGNRKTDDEFSECLDMLYEITRKYHSDHRIILCGDWNCDLTGKRTTRQCKLLQFLSECGYLKHPTSHTFTNSNGQECSTIDYIFLLDPAKNTSLKIIKLDLIASNTSDHYPIIGQFRANIRPKEIKVTTQYRNKINWDKVDIEEYQQSLNKRLQTLKLEENPNFINTEKLISILIETGQEMAPPKIHYIGVNQYTIGAPHPALSSVTTSTRDVARLPVKLKLLTGTYQLQSTRAAFNQNQVDPTCQLCNLESETLEHFISKCSALSSIRMSFLLEYDNLLKMSVCTKCSTNNKTVDTLCILNPSAVFCGCDCKCNCRQKLNLLEHLSRRLCFSLHVARNNILNALPSSNRKGLRAATPL
;
A
#
# COMPACT_ATOMS: atom_id res chain seq x y z
N MET A 1 -18.84 -23.12 -15.38
CA MET A 1 -18.01 -22.95 -14.17
C MET A 1 -17.31 -21.59 -14.27
N ALA A 2 -17.24 -20.81 -13.20
CA ALA A 2 -16.57 -19.51 -13.22
C ALA A 2 -15.05 -19.68 -13.30
N HIS A 3 -14.37 -18.81 -14.04
CA HIS A 3 -12.90 -18.81 -14.13
C HIS A 3 -12.23 -18.02 -13.00
N VAL A 4 -12.94 -17.01 -12.50
CA VAL A 4 -12.52 -16.13 -11.40
C VAL A 4 -13.70 -15.97 -10.45
N ILE A 5 -13.43 -16.01 -9.15
CA ILE A 5 -14.40 -15.84 -8.07
C ILE A 5 -13.85 -14.77 -7.12
N CYS A 6 -14.64 -13.72 -6.89
CA CYS A 6 -14.36 -12.73 -5.86
C CYS A 6 -15.14 -13.11 -4.60
N LEU A 7 -14.42 -13.43 -3.52
CA LEU A 7 -15.00 -13.86 -2.25
C LEU A 7 -14.81 -12.75 -1.21
N GLN A 8 -15.88 -12.39 -0.51
CA GLN A 8 -15.85 -11.46 0.62
C GLN A 8 -16.23 -12.20 1.89
N GLU A 9 -15.90 -11.62 3.04
CA GLU A 9 -16.27 -12.19 4.33
C GLU A 9 -15.82 -13.66 4.46
N HIS A 10 -14.56 -13.95 4.16
CA HIS A 10 -14.03 -15.30 4.38
C HIS A 10 -13.66 -15.54 5.86
N TRP A 11 -13.57 -14.49 6.68
CA TRP A 11 -13.34 -14.54 8.14
C TRP A 11 -12.08 -15.29 8.59
N LEU A 12 -11.15 -15.56 7.67
CA LEU A 12 -9.88 -16.25 7.94
C LEU A 12 -8.88 -15.24 8.48
N PHE A 13 -8.15 -15.62 9.52
CA PHE A 13 -6.98 -14.84 9.96
C PHE A 13 -5.85 -14.90 8.94
N ASN A 14 -4.91 -13.97 9.02
CA ASN A 14 -3.72 -13.89 8.17
C ASN A 14 -2.92 -15.21 8.19
N PHE A 15 -2.74 -15.82 9.36
CA PHE A 15 -2.05 -17.11 9.48
C PHE A 15 -2.85 -18.30 8.90
N GLU A 16 -4.12 -18.09 8.58
CA GLU A 16 -5.04 -19.12 8.05
C GLU A 16 -5.34 -18.98 6.56
N GLN A 17 -4.77 -17.99 5.89
CA GLN A 17 -5.00 -17.76 4.46
C GLN A 17 -4.72 -19.00 3.60
N ASN A 18 -3.77 -19.84 4.02
CA ASN A 18 -3.43 -21.11 3.37
C ASN A 18 -4.55 -22.16 3.44
N LEU A 19 -5.52 -22.03 4.33
CA LEU A 19 -6.67 -22.93 4.40
C LEU A 19 -7.55 -22.82 3.15
N LEU A 20 -7.61 -21.65 2.51
CA LEU A 20 -8.40 -21.47 1.28
C LEU A 20 -7.88 -22.38 0.17
N GLY A 21 -6.56 -22.40 -0.06
CA GLY A 21 -5.92 -23.27 -1.06
C GLY A 21 -6.00 -24.76 -0.73
N LYS A 22 -6.00 -25.12 0.56
CA LYS A 22 -6.14 -26.51 0.99
C LYS A 22 -7.56 -27.05 0.81
N SER A 23 -8.56 -26.17 0.86
CA SER A 23 -9.98 -26.56 0.85
C SER A 23 -10.54 -26.79 -0.55
N ILE A 24 -9.89 -26.24 -1.59
CA ILE A 24 -10.40 -26.27 -2.96
C ILE A 24 -9.27 -26.69 -3.90
N GLN A 25 -9.47 -27.80 -4.63
CA GLN A 25 -8.49 -28.28 -5.60
C GLN A 25 -8.58 -27.50 -6.92
N GLY A 26 -7.44 -27.34 -7.61
CA GLY A 26 -7.39 -26.77 -8.96
C GLY A 26 -7.59 -25.25 -9.03
N ILE A 27 -7.39 -24.56 -7.91
CA ILE A 27 -7.44 -23.11 -7.83
C ILE A 27 -6.10 -22.51 -7.42
N ASN A 28 -5.91 -21.24 -7.75
CA ASN A 28 -4.96 -20.35 -7.13
C ASN A 28 -5.74 -19.16 -6.56
N TYR A 29 -5.12 -18.40 -5.66
CA TYR A 29 -5.82 -17.33 -4.97
C TYR A 29 -4.87 -16.23 -4.51
N LYS A 30 -5.46 -15.04 -4.35
CA LYS A 30 -4.88 -13.91 -3.67
C LYS A 30 -5.88 -13.45 -2.62
N ILE A 31 -5.42 -13.29 -1.40
CA ILE A 31 -6.28 -13.11 -0.23
C ILE A 31 -5.71 -12.04 0.70
N ARG A 32 -6.63 -11.35 1.39
CA ARG A 32 -6.33 -10.39 2.44
C ARG A 32 -7.31 -10.58 3.58
N SER A 33 -6.77 -10.75 4.79
CA SER A 33 -7.53 -10.82 6.03
C SER A 33 -7.51 -9.46 6.73
N VAL A 34 -8.55 -9.15 7.51
CA VAL A 34 -8.56 -8.00 8.43
C VAL A 34 -8.44 -8.56 9.84
N ASP A 35 -7.29 -8.36 10.48
CA ASP A 35 -7.03 -8.83 11.84
C ASP A 35 -6.49 -7.68 12.68
N ASP A 36 -7.14 -7.34 13.80
CA ASP A 36 -6.60 -6.34 14.74
C ASP A 36 -5.42 -6.91 15.55
N ASN A 37 -5.47 -8.20 15.89
CA ASN A 37 -4.43 -8.92 16.64
C ASN A 37 -4.49 -10.43 16.33
N ASN A 38 -3.33 -11.11 16.37
CA ASN A 38 -3.30 -12.57 16.36
C ASN A 38 -3.96 -13.12 17.65
N PRO A 39 -4.81 -14.15 17.56
CA PRO A 39 -5.43 -14.75 18.73
C PRO A 39 -4.35 -15.34 19.66
N ILE A 40 -4.28 -14.82 20.89
CA ILE A 40 -3.24 -15.17 21.87
C ILE A 40 -3.53 -16.54 22.53
N SER A 41 -4.78 -17.04 22.46
CA SER A 41 -5.18 -18.31 23.07
C SER A 41 -6.13 -19.12 22.19
N PRO A 42 -5.91 -20.45 22.04
CA PRO A 42 -6.82 -21.35 21.32
C PRO A 42 -8.14 -21.61 22.06
N ILE A 43 -8.26 -21.23 23.34
CA ILE A 43 -9.43 -21.50 24.18
C ILE A 43 -10.59 -20.54 23.85
N GLN A 44 -10.27 -19.34 23.36
CA GLN A 44 -11.23 -18.35 22.86
C GLN A 44 -10.63 -17.70 21.62
N LYS A 45 -10.68 -18.41 20.50
CA LYS A 45 -10.28 -17.81 19.23
C LYS A 45 -11.40 -16.83 18.82
N PRO A 46 -11.17 -15.51 18.83
CA PRO A 46 -12.14 -14.58 18.27
C PRO A 46 -12.47 -14.98 16.82
N ARG A 47 -13.66 -14.64 16.36
CA ARG A 47 -13.96 -14.69 14.93
C ARG A 47 -12.98 -13.72 14.24
N GLY A 48 -12.50 -14.05 13.05
CA GLY A 48 -11.82 -13.05 12.21
C GLY A 48 -12.73 -11.85 11.97
N TYR A 49 -12.28 -10.85 11.24
CA TYR A 49 -13.13 -9.73 10.86
C TYR A 49 -13.10 -9.59 9.34
N GLY A 50 -14.24 -9.69 8.66
CA GLY A 50 -14.32 -9.50 7.20
C GLY A 50 -13.38 -10.39 6.36
N GLY A 51 -12.52 -9.74 5.56
CA GLY A 51 -11.60 -10.38 4.61
C GLY A 51 -12.12 -10.41 3.17
N THR A 52 -11.20 -10.42 2.21
CA THR A 52 -11.51 -10.51 0.77
C THR A 52 -10.48 -11.34 0.02
N ALA A 53 -10.92 -12.06 -1.01
CA ALA A 53 -10.07 -12.86 -1.86
C ALA A 53 -10.51 -12.78 -3.33
N VAL A 54 -9.54 -12.97 -4.22
CA VAL A 54 -9.77 -13.35 -5.61
C VAL A 54 -9.22 -14.75 -5.80
N VAL A 55 -10.07 -15.66 -6.26
CA VAL A 55 -9.74 -17.05 -6.55
C VAL A 55 -9.88 -17.28 -8.04
N TRP A 56 -8.95 -18.00 -8.65
CA TRP A 56 -9.02 -18.34 -10.07
C TRP A 56 -8.68 -19.79 -10.36
N SER A 57 -9.19 -20.29 -11.48
CA SER A 57 -8.88 -21.64 -11.94
C SER A 57 -7.43 -21.75 -12.40
N ASN A 58 -6.76 -22.85 -12.05
CA ASN A 58 -5.42 -23.18 -12.54
C ASN A 58 -5.32 -23.17 -14.08
N LYS A 59 -6.43 -23.38 -14.80
CA LYS A 59 -6.52 -23.32 -16.26
C LYS A 59 -6.13 -21.96 -16.83
N ILE A 60 -6.34 -20.88 -16.08
CA ILE A 60 -5.97 -19.52 -16.50
C ILE A 60 -4.78 -18.96 -15.74
N ASP A 61 -4.16 -19.75 -14.85
CA ASP A 61 -3.09 -19.26 -13.98
C ASP A 61 -1.92 -18.65 -14.75
N HIS A 62 -1.55 -19.28 -15.87
CA HIS A 62 -0.46 -18.82 -16.72
C HIS A 62 -0.66 -17.38 -17.26
N ILE A 63 -1.88 -16.85 -17.34
CA ILE A 63 -2.16 -15.47 -17.76
C ILE A 63 -2.53 -14.54 -16.61
N VAL A 64 -2.52 -15.02 -15.36
CA VAL A 64 -2.79 -14.20 -14.18
C VAL A 64 -1.47 -13.62 -13.65
N ASP A 65 -1.50 -12.32 -13.36
CA ASP A 65 -0.48 -11.61 -12.60
C ASP A 65 -1.10 -11.16 -11.27
N ASP A 66 -0.72 -11.84 -10.20
CA ASP A 66 -1.15 -11.60 -8.83
C ASP A 66 -0.19 -10.68 -8.06
N THR A 67 0.92 -10.25 -8.68
CA THR A 67 1.97 -9.45 -8.04
C THR A 67 1.59 -7.97 -7.91
N ILE A 68 0.48 -7.56 -8.53
CA ILE A 68 -0.05 -6.19 -8.44
C ILE A 68 -0.32 -5.82 -6.98
N GLN A 69 0.43 -4.88 -6.43
CA GLN A 69 0.36 -4.54 -5.01
C GLN A 69 -0.75 -3.52 -4.66
N ASP A 70 -1.67 -3.23 -5.58
CA ASP A 70 -2.75 -2.28 -5.33
C ASP A 70 -3.90 -2.89 -4.50
N GLY A 71 -4.48 -2.06 -3.65
CA GLY A 71 -5.61 -2.41 -2.79
C GLY A 71 -5.32 -2.22 -1.30
N SER A 72 -6.11 -2.90 -0.48
CA SER A 72 -6.07 -2.87 0.99
C SER A 72 -6.56 -4.20 1.54
N GLU A 73 -6.78 -4.30 2.84
CA GLU A 73 -7.39 -5.49 3.45
C GLU A 73 -8.84 -5.72 2.99
N ARG A 74 -9.47 -4.73 2.36
CA ARG A 74 -10.83 -4.77 1.81
C ARG A 74 -10.89 -4.80 0.28
N ILE A 75 -9.74 -4.66 -0.39
CA ILE A 75 -9.64 -4.54 -1.85
C ILE A 75 -8.49 -5.43 -2.33
N VAL A 76 -8.80 -6.46 -3.12
CA VAL A 76 -7.80 -7.37 -3.71
C VAL A 76 -7.87 -7.30 -5.21
N CYS A 77 -6.71 -7.08 -5.85
CA CYS A 77 -6.60 -6.98 -7.30
C CYS A 77 -5.76 -8.12 -7.88
N ILE A 78 -6.18 -8.64 -9.03
CA ILE A 78 -5.34 -9.41 -9.95
C ILE A 78 -5.42 -8.81 -11.36
N LYS A 79 -4.40 -9.07 -12.18
CA LYS A 79 -4.45 -8.80 -13.62
C LYS A 79 -4.52 -10.08 -14.41
N ILE A 80 -5.27 -10.04 -15.50
CA ILE A 80 -5.41 -11.15 -16.44
C ILE A 80 -4.99 -10.65 -17.82
N ASP A 81 -3.93 -11.24 -18.37
CA ASP A 81 -3.41 -10.87 -19.68
C ASP A 81 -4.32 -11.40 -20.80
N THR A 82 -5.10 -10.49 -21.37
CA THR A 82 -6.07 -10.79 -22.43
C THR A 82 -5.88 -9.83 -23.60
N ALA A 83 -6.41 -10.21 -24.77
CA ALA A 83 -6.41 -9.40 -25.98
C ALA A 83 -7.81 -8.81 -26.26
N PRO A 84 -7.88 -7.60 -26.84
CA PRO A 84 -6.74 -6.71 -27.13
C PRO A 84 -6.20 -6.03 -25.87
N THR A 85 -7.03 -5.83 -24.86
CA THR A 85 -6.71 -5.12 -23.61
C THR A 85 -6.74 -6.07 -22.42
N PRO A 86 -5.70 -6.06 -21.55
CA PRO A 86 -5.71 -6.82 -20.30
C PRO A 86 -6.86 -6.40 -19.38
N ILE A 87 -7.17 -7.25 -18.41
CA ILE A 87 -8.27 -7.03 -17.45
C ILE A 87 -7.71 -6.95 -16.04
N ILE A 88 -8.10 -5.93 -15.29
CA ILE A 88 -7.95 -5.89 -13.83
C ILE A 88 -9.25 -6.37 -13.21
N VAL A 89 -9.17 -7.41 -12.39
CA VAL A 89 -10.30 -7.85 -11.55
C VAL A 89 -10.03 -7.40 -10.12
N VAL A 90 -11.00 -6.69 -9.55
CA VAL A 90 -10.94 -6.17 -8.19
C VAL A 90 -12.06 -6.80 -7.37
N SER A 91 -11.71 -7.52 -6.31
CA SER A 91 -12.65 -7.96 -5.27
C SER A 91 -12.70 -6.92 -4.16
N THR A 92 -13.90 -6.45 -3.83
CA THR A 92 -14.14 -5.39 -2.87
C THR A 92 -15.12 -5.85 -1.80
N TYR A 93 -14.79 -5.55 -0.54
CA TYR A 93 -15.69 -5.72 0.62
C TYR A 93 -15.77 -4.40 1.39
N MET A 94 -16.74 -3.56 1.01
CA MET A 94 -16.87 -2.21 1.57
C MET A 94 -17.33 -2.27 3.05
N PRO A 95 -16.90 -1.33 3.92
CA PRO A 95 -17.35 -1.30 5.31
C PRO A 95 -18.88 -1.24 5.44
N CYS A 96 -19.47 -2.00 6.37
CA CYS A 96 -20.91 -1.95 6.66
C CYS A 96 -21.32 -0.58 7.22
N ARG A 97 -22.63 -0.27 7.18
CA ARG A 97 -23.17 0.94 7.82
C ARG A 97 -23.15 0.78 9.34
N GLY A 98 -22.77 1.82 10.06
CA GLY A 98 -22.82 1.80 11.52
C GLY A 98 -22.54 3.15 12.15
N ASN A 99 -21.28 3.58 12.12
CA ASN A 99 -20.84 4.82 12.77
C ASN A 99 -19.98 5.68 11.83
N ARG A 100 -19.61 6.88 12.30
CA ARG A 100 -18.77 7.81 11.53
C ARG A 100 -17.45 7.19 11.05
N LYS A 101 -16.80 6.36 11.88
CA LYS A 101 -15.55 5.67 11.50
C LYS A 101 -15.77 4.78 10.28
N THR A 102 -16.85 4.00 10.25
CA THR A 102 -17.16 3.13 9.10
C THR A 102 -17.52 3.94 7.84
N ASP A 103 -18.06 5.15 7.97
CA ASP A 103 -18.32 6.05 6.84
C ASP A 103 -17.03 6.68 6.29
N ASP A 104 -16.06 6.97 7.16
CA ASP A 104 -14.74 7.45 6.77
C ASP A 104 -13.98 6.32 6.06
N GLU A 105 -13.93 5.11 6.63
CA GLU A 105 -13.36 3.91 5.99
C GLU A 105 -14.00 3.60 4.63
N PHE A 106 -15.31 3.85 4.48
CA PHE A 106 -16.02 3.68 3.21
C PHE A 106 -15.51 4.67 2.16
N SER A 107 -15.28 5.93 2.55
CA SER A 107 -14.70 6.96 1.68
C SER A 107 -13.28 6.57 1.25
N GLU A 108 -12.44 6.15 2.20
CA GLU A 108 -11.06 5.71 1.94
C GLU A 108 -11.02 4.54 0.95
N CYS A 109 -11.95 3.60 1.04
CA CYS A 109 -12.08 2.52 0.07
C CYS A 109 -12.42 3.03 -1.34
N LEU A 110 -13.33 4.00 -1.46
CA LEU A 110 -13.63 4.63 -2.75
C LEU A 110 -12.42 5.37 -3.32
N ASP A 111 -11.65 6.08 -2.50
CA ASP A 111 -10.45 6.79 -2.95
C ASP A 111 -9.38 5.81 -3.46
N MET A 112 -9.20 4.68 -2.79
CA MET A 112 -8.32 3.61 -3.27
C MET A 112 -8.80 3.02 -4.60
N LEU A 113 -10.10 2.76 -4.76
CA LEU A 113 -10.67 2.28 -6.02
C LEU A 113 -10.54 3.32 -7.14
N TYR A 114 -10.67 4.60 -6.82
CA TYR A 114 -10.45 5.70 -7.75
C TYR A 114 -8.99 5.72 -8.22
N GLU A 115 -8.04 5.52 -7.33
CA GLU A 115 -6.62 5.45 -7.68
C GLU A 115 -6.29 4.23 -8.56
N ILE A 116 -6.83 3.06 -8.23
CA ILE A 116 -6.73 1.86 -9.08
C ILE A 116 -7.30 2.15 -10.48
N THR A 117 -8.49 2.74 -10.52
CA THR A 117 -9.15 3.10 -11.78
C THR A 117 -8.29 4.05 -12.59
N ARG A 118 -7.84 5.15 -11.98
CA ARG A 118 -7.01 6.16 -12.62
C ARG A 118 -5.71 5.58 -13.16
N LYS A 119 -5.09 4.66 -12.42
CA LYS A 119 -3.82 4.00 -12.79
C LYS A 119 -3.96 3.10 -14.01
N TYR A 120 -5.07 2.37 -14.14
CA TYR A 120 -5.21 1.30 -15.13
C TYR A 120 -6.22 1.56 -16.27
N HIS A 121 -7.11 2.55 -16.15
CA HIS A 121 -8.20 2.75 -17.11
C HIS A 121 -7.75 3.11 -18.54
N SER A 122 -6.51 3.56 -18.76
CA SER A 122 -6.05 3.95 -20.10
C SER A 122 -5.77 2.75 -21.02
N ASP A 123 -5.39 1.62 -20.44
CA ASP A 123 -4.84 0.46 -21.15
C ASP A 123 -5.42 -0.88 -20.66
N HIS A 124 -6.21 -0.87 -19.59
CA HIS A 124 -6.89 -2.05 -19.06
C HIS A 124 -8.41 -1.86 -19.03
N ARG A 125 -9.12 -2.98 -19.16
CA ARG A 125 -10.50 -3.09 -18.69
C ARG A 125 -10.48 -3.32 -17.18
N ILE A 126 -11.40 -2.71 -16.45
CA ILE A 126 -11.47 -2.85 -15.00
C ILE A 126 -12.83 -3.39 -14.61
N ILE A 127 -12.83 -4.48 -13.85
CA ILE A 127 -14.03 -5.12 -13.31
C ILE A 127 -13.97 -5.03 -11.79
N LEU A 128 -14.88 -4.26 -11.19
CA LEU A 128 -15.04 -4.20 -9.74
C LEU A 128 -16.16 -5.14 -9.33
N CYS A 129 -15.91 -6.04 -8.38
CA CYS A 129 -16.86 -7.04 -7.93
C CYS A 129 -16.90 -7.09 -6.40
N GLY A 130 -18.07 -7.38 -5.83
CA GLY A 130 -18.19 -7.79 -4.43
C GLY A 130 -19.33 -7.09 -3.71
N ASP A 131 -19.27 -7.11 -2.37
CA ASP A 131 -20.24 -6.47 -1.49
C ASP A 131 -19.86 -5.01 -1.25
N TRP A 132 -20.74 -4.11 -1.72
CA TRP A 132 -20.58 -2.67 -1.61
C TRP A 132 -21.22 -2.08 -0.36
N ASN A 133 -21.95 -2.88 0.42
CA ASN A 133 -22.66 -2.43 1.62
C ASN A 133 -23.50 -1.15 1.39
N CYS A 134 -24.00 -0.98 0.17
CA CYS A 134 -24.66 0.24 -0.28
C CYS A 134 -25.69 -0.05 -1.36
N ASP A 135 -26.97 0.03 -0.98
CA ASP A 135 -28.07 -0.11 -1.93
C ASP A 135 -28.18 1.11 -2.85
N LEU A 136 -28.15 0.88 -4.16
CA LEU A 136 -28.25 1.91 -5.20
C LEU A 136 -29.68 2.13 -5.72
N THR A 137 -30.67 1.39 -5.24
CA THR A 137 -32.08 1.41 -5.69
C THR A 137 -33.01 2.14 -4.72
N GLY A 138 -32.60 2.29 -3.46
CA GLY A 138 -33.40 2.92 -2.41
C GLY A 138 -33.22 4.43 -2.24
N LYS A 139 -33.66 4.94 -1.08
CA LYS A 139 -33.56 6.34 -0.67
C LYS A 139 -32.09 6.80 -0.63
N ARG A 140 -31.81 7.93 -1.30
CA ARG A 140 -30.48 8.56 -1.35
C ARG A 140 -29.89 8.77 0.05
N THR A 141 -28.85 8.01 0.37
CA THR A 141 -27.98 8.21 1.54
C THR A 141 -26.67 8.86 1.15
N THR A 142 -25.91 9.38 2.12
CA THR A 142 -24.57 9.96 1.88
C THR A 142 -23.63 8.97 1.18
N ARG A 143 -23.62 7.70 1.61
CA ARG A 143 -22.82 6.64 0.95
C ARG A 143 -23.26 6.39 -0.48
N GLN A 144 -24.57 6.35 -0.71
CA GLN A 144 -25.10 6.17 -2.07
C GLN A 144 -24.70 7.34 -2.96
N CYS A 145 -24.75 8.58 -2.47
CA CYS A 145 -24.28 9.76 -3.22
C CYS A 145 -22.79 9.66 -3.54
N LYS A 146 -21.94 9.29 -2.57
CA LYS A 146 -20.50 9.10 -2.79
C LYS A 146 -20.20 8.00 -3.82
N LEU A 147 -20.87 6.86 -3.70
CA LEU A 147 -20.70 5.74 -4.63
C LEU A 147 -21.19 6.12 -6.04
N LEU A 148 -22.36 6.73 -6.17
CA LEU A 148 -22.86 7.21 -7.47
C LEU A 148 -21.93 8.25 -8.11
N GLN A 149 -21.37 9.16 -7.29
CA GLN A 149 -20.38 10.13 -7.76
C GLN A 149 -19.13 9.41 -8.28
N PHE A 150 -18.54 8.51 -7.49
CA PHE A 150 -17.39 7.70 -7.90
C PHE A 150 -17.63 6.96 -9.23
N LEU A 151 -18.77 6.26 -9.34
CA LEU A 151 -19.14 5.51 -10.54
C LEU A 151 -19.28 6.43 -11.75
N SER A 152 -19.92 7.59 -11.57
CA SER A 152 -20.10 8.59 -12.63
C SER A 152 -18.78 9.21 -13.08
N GLU A 153 -17.91 9.59 -12.15
CA GLU A 153 -16.61 10.21 -12.43
C GLU A 153 -15.66 9.25 -13.16
N CYS A 154 -15.68 7.97 -12.77
CA CYS A 154 -14.87 6.94 -13.39
C CYS A 154 -15.47 6.35 -14.68
N GLY A 155 -16.74 6.66 -14.99
CA GLY A 155 -17.44 6.12 -16.15
C GLY A 155 -17.80 4.64 -16.04
N TYR A 156 -17.98 4.13 -14.82
CA TYR A 156 -18.44 2.76 -14.60
C TYR A 156 -19.89 2.59 -15.01
N LEU A 157 -20.16 1.50 -15.75
CA LEU A 157 -21.53 1.11 -16.05
C LEU A 157 -22.11 0.35 -14.85
N LYS A 158 -23.17 0.91 -14.25
CA LYS A 158 -23.99 0.20 -13.28
C LYS A 158 -24.80 -0.86 -14.03
N HIS A 159 -24.76 -2.08 -13.54
CA HIS A 159 -25.63 -3.14 -14.02
C HIS A 159 -26.69 -3.46 -12.95
N PRO A 160 -27.98 -3.46 -13.30
CA PRO A 160 -29.03 -3.80 -12.36
C PRO A 160 -28.98 -5.30 -12.04
N THR A 161 -29.11 -5.61 -10.76
CA THR A 161 -29.37 -6.94 -10.23
C THR A 161 -30.64 -6.87 -9.38
N SER A 162 -31.35 -7.99 -9.23
CA SER A 162 -32.33 -8.16 -8.15
C SER A 162 -31.60 -8.12 -6.79
N HIS A 163 -32.36 -8.03 -5.70
CA HIS A 163 -31.80 -8.05 -4.34
C HIS A 163 -30.80 -9.19 -4.18
N THR A 164 -29.62 -8.91 -3.65
CA THR A 164 -28.52 -9.87 -3.50
C THR A 164 -28.28 -10.25 -2.05
N PHE A 165 -28.91 -9.55 -1.11
CA PHE A 165 -28.86 -9.82 0.30
C PHE A 165 -30.28 -9.99 0.85
N THR A 166 -30.43 -10.96 1.75
CA THR A 166 -31.65 -11.15 2.54
C THR A 166 -31.24 -11.34 3.99
N ASN A 167 -31.78 -10.51 4.88
CA ASN A 167 -31.46 -10.62 6.31
C ASN A 167 -31.87 -11.99 6.87
N SER A 168 -31.30 -12.38 8.01
CA SER A 168 -31.54 -13.69 8.63
C SER A 168 -33.02 -13.99 8.94
N ASN A 169 -33.84 -12.96 9.09
CA ASN A 169 -35.27 -13.07 9.35
C ASN A 169 -36.12 -13.16 8.07
N GLY A 170 -35.51 -13.07 6.89
CA GLY A 170 -36.18 -13.16 5.59
C GLY A 170 -37.05 -11.96 5.18
N GLN A 171 -37.06 -10.89 5.97
CA GLN A 171 -38.01 -9.78 5.80
C GLN A 171 -37.43 -8.59 5.04
N GLU A 172 -36.13 -8.32 5.19
CA GLU A 172 -35.48 -7.20 4.51
C GLU A 172 -34.54 -7.73 3.45
N CYS A 173 -34.71 -7.19 2.24
CA CYS A 173 -33.88 -7.51 1.09
C CYS A 173 -33.24 -6.24 0.55
N SER A 174 -31.98 -6.32 0.16
CA SER A 174 -31.27 -5.19 -0.44
C SER A 174 -30.40 -5.66 -1.60
N THR A 175 -30.07 -4.73 -2.50
CA THR A 175 -29.11 -4.99 -3.58
C THR A 175 -27.80 -4.33 -3.19
N ILE A 176 -26.86 -5.10 -2.66
CA ILE A 176 -25.57 -4.56 -2.18
C ILE A 176 -24.36 -5.19 -2.85
N ASP A 177 -24.56 -6.27 -3.60
CA ASP A 177 -23.52 -6.93 -4.38
C ASP A 177 -23.61 -6.48 -5.83
N TYR A 178 -22.50 -5.98 -6.36
CA TYR A 178 -22.44 -5.43 -7.72
C TYR A 178 -21.21 -5.90 -8.47
N ILE A 179 -21.35 -6.00 -9.80
CA ILE A 179 -20.24 -6.05 -10.74
C ILE A 179 -20.31 -4.80 -11.61
N PHE A 180 -19.28 -3.96 -11.51
CA PHE A 180 -19.11 -2.77 -12.35
C PHE A 180 -18.04 -3.03 -13.40
N LEU A 181 -18.32 -2.62 -14.64
CA LEU A 181 -17.38 -2.70 -15.73
C LEU A 181 -17.01 -1.29 -16.19
N LEU A 182 -15.70 -1.04 -16.29
CA LEU A 182 -15.12 0.02 -17.07
C LEU A 182 -14.39 -0.60 -18.26
N ASP A 183 -14.94 -0.40 -19.45
CA ASP A 183 -14.30 -0.76 -20.71
C ASP A 183 -14.02 0.50 -21.52
N PRO A 184 -12.76 0.94 -21.60
CA PRO A 184 -12.37 2.13 -22.38
C PRO A 184 -12.76 2.04 -23.85
N ALA A 185 -12.74 0.83 -24.40
CA ALA A 185 -13.10 0.58 -25.79
C ALA A 185 -14.61 0.41 -26.00
N LYS A 186 -15.39 0.28 -24.91
CA LYS A 186 -16.85 0.04 -24.92
C LYS A 186 -17.28 -1.14 -25.82
N ASN A 187 -16.41 -2.13 -25.98
CA ASN A 187 -16.62 -3.27 -26.88
C ASN A 187 -17.06 -4.54 -26.14
N THR A 188 -17.04 -4.52 -24.81
CA THR A 188 -17.35 -5.66 -23.96
C THR A 188 -18.78 -5.55 -23.44
N SER A 189 -19.64 -6.49 -23.84
CA SER A 189 -20.93 -6.68 -23.18
C SER A 189 -20.75 -7.56 -21.93
N LEU A 190 -21.13 -7.05 -20.76
CA LEU A 190 -21.19 -7.82 -19.52
C LEU A 190 -22.64 -8.24 -19.26
N LYS A 191 -22.89 -9.55 -19.25
CA LYS A 191 -24.16 -10.14 -18.80
C LYS A 191 -24.04 -10.49 -17.32
N ILE A 192 -24.91 -9.95 -16.48
CA ILE A 192 -24.97 -10.31 -15.06
C ILE A 192 -26.16 -11.22 -14.78
N ILE A 193 -25.92 -12.26 -13.97
CA ILE A 193 -26.92 -13.25 -13.59
C ILE A 193 -26.82 -13.42 -12.06
N LYS A 194 -27.91 -13.19 -11.34
CA LYS A 194 -28.03 -13.59 -9.93
C LYS A 194 -28.33 -15.09 -9.87
N LEU A 195 -27.70 -15.81 -8.94
CA LEU A 195 -27.94 -17.23 -8.71
C LEU A 195 -28.88 -17.43 -7.52
N ASP A 196 -30.19 -17.38 -7.78
CA ASP A 196 -31.24 -17.49 -6.77
C ASP A 196 -31.40 -18.90 -6.16
N LEU A 197 -30.99 -19.95 -6.88
CA LEU A 197 -31.32 -21.34 -6.56
C LEU A 197 -30.06 -22.21 -6.40
N ILE A 198 -29.19 -21.83 -5.47
CA ILE A 198 -28.10 -22.69 -5.03
C ILE A 198 -28.54 -23.34 -3.72
N ALA A 199 -29.00 -24.59 -3.79
CA ALA A 199 -29.51 -25.32 -2.61
C ALA A 199 -28.48 -25.44 -1.47
N SER A 200 -27.18 -25.39 -1.80
CA SER A 200 -26.09 -25.44 -0.84
C SER A 200 -25.58 -24.05 -0.40
N ASN A 201 -26.24 -22.96 -0.81
CA ASN A 201 -25.83 -21.63 -0.37
C ASN A 201 -26.29 -21.40 1.07
N THR A 202 -25.33 -21.32 1.98
CA THR A 202 -25.57 -21.08 3.40
C THR A 202 -25.36 -19.61 3.80
N SER A 203 -25.04 -18.73 2.84
CA SER A 203 -24.90 -17.29 3.07
C SER A 203 -26.26 -16.59 2.97
N ASP A 204 -26.39 -15.48 3.70
CA ASP A 204 -27.41 -14.44 3.57
C ASP A 204 -27.26 -13.59 2.30
N HIS A 205 -26.16 -13.76 1.56
CA HIS A 205 -25.95 -13.21 0.22
C HIS A 205 -26.18 -14.26 -0.88
N TYR A 206 -26.73 -13.80 -2.00
CA TYR A 206 -26.85 -14.56 -3.24
C TYR A 206 -25.68 -14.23 -4.16
N PRO A 207 -24.98 -15.24 -4.69
CA PRO A 207 -23.92 -15.02 -5.66
C PRO A 207 -24.43 -14.35 -6.94
N ILE A 208 -23.62 -13.44 -7.48
CA ILE A 208 -23.82 -12.85 -8.80
C ILE A 208 -22.69 -13.27 -9.74
N ILE A 209 -23.03 -13.56 -10.99
CA ILE A 209 -22.08 -13.96 -12.03
C ILE A 209 -22.08 -12.93 -13.14
N GLY A 210 -20.90 -12.39 -13.43
CA GLY A 210 -20.62 -11.62 -14.64
C GLY A 210 -20.07 -12.52 -15.74
N GLN A 211 -20.69 -12.48 -16.93
CA GLN A 211 -20.26 -13.20 -18.12
C GLN A 211 -19.92 -12.21 -19.24
N PHE A 212 -18.72 -12.33 -19.78
CA PHE A 212 -18.27 -11.57 -20.93
C PHE A 212 -17.28 -12.40 -21.75
N ARG A 213 -17.00 -11.97 -22.98
CA ARG A 213 -16.03 -12.63 -23.86
C ARG A 213 -14.71 -11.87 -23.82
N ALA A 214 -13.61 -12.60 -23.70
CA ALA A 214 -12.26 -12.07 -23.86
C ALA A 214 -11.37 -13.11 -24.54
N ASN A 215 -10.47 -12.63 -25.39
CA ASN A 215 -9.48 -13.49 -26.02
C ASN A 215 -8.32 -13.66 -25.05
N ILE A 216 -7.97 -14.90 -24.74
CA ILE A 216 -6.77 -15.20 -23.96
C ILE A 216 -5.58 -15.05 -24.89
N ARG A 217 -4.56 -14.28 -24.47
CA ARG A 217 -3.29 -14.27 -25.21
C ARG A 217 -2.61 -15.61 -24.93
N PRO A 218 -2.24 -16.38 -25.97
CA PRO A 218 -1.33 -17.50 -25.77
C PRO A 218 -0.07 -16.91 -25.14
N LYS A 219 0.25 -17.29 -23.91
CA LYS A 219 1.50 -16.83 -23.30
C LYS A 219 2.62 -17.45 -24.11
N GLU A 220 3.42 -16.64 -24.80
CA GLU A 220 4.80 -17.07 -25.07
C GLU A 220 5.36 -17.42 -23.69
N ILE A 221 5.79 -18.67 -23.51
CA ILE A 221 6.40 -19.11 -22.25
C ILE A 221 7.67 -18.29 -22.09
N LYS A 222 7.54 -17.10 -21.51
CA LYS A 222 8.65 -16.35 -20.98
C LYS A 222 9.14 -17.21 -19.82
N VAL A 223 10.24 -17.91 -20.05
CA VAL A 223 11.03 -18.51 -18.97
C VAL A 223 11.30 -17.36 -18.02
N THR A 224 10.53 -17.29 -16.94
CA THR A 224 10.69 -16.29 -15.91
C THR A 224 12.00 -16.64 -15.21
N THR A 225 13.11 -16.12 -15.73
CA THR A 225 14.26 -15.84 -14.89
C THR A 225 13.72 -14.94 -13.79
N GLN A 226 13.50 -15.49 -12.59
CA GLN A 226 13.19 -14.70 -11.41
C GLN A 226 14.19 -13.53 -11.40
N TYR A 227 13.69 -12.30 -11.52
CA TYR A 227 14.53 -11.11 -11.44
C TYR A 227 15.08 -11.04 -10.02
N ARG A 228 16.24 -11.67 -9.82
CA ARG A 228 17.02 -11.58 -8.60
C ARG A 228 17.56 -10.15 -8.55
N ASN A 229 17.34 -9.46 -7.43
CA ASN A 229 17.97 -8.17 -7.19
C ASN A 229 19.48 -8.35 -7.38
N LYS A 230 20.04 -7.68 -8.39
CA LYS A 230 21.50 -7.69 -8.58
C LYS A 230 22.12 -6.98 -7.38
N ILE A 231 22.90 -7.72 -6.60
CA ILE A 231 23.71 -7.17 -5.52
C ILE A 231 24.66 -6.15 -6.15
N ASN A 232 24.66 -4.92 -5.62
CA ASN A 232 25.62 -3.91 -6.04
C ASN A 232 26.91 -4.11 -5.23
N TRP A 233 27.80 -4.96 -5.75
CA TRP A 233 29.04 -5.34 -5.09
C TRP A 233 29.98 -4.16 -4.77
N ASP A 234 29.87 -3.05 -5.52
CA ASP A 234 30.66 -1.84 -5.26
C ASP A 234 30.31 -1.16 -3.92
N LYS A 235 29.18 -1.53 -3.30
CA LYS A 235 28.68 -0.97 -2.05
C LYS A 235 28.64 -1.97 -0.89
N VAL A 236 29.03 -3.22 -1.14
CA VAL A 236 29.03 -4.28 -0.13
C VAL A 236 30.38 -4.27 0.58
N ASP A 237 30.37 -4.35 1.90
CA ASP A 237 31.56 -4.70 2.66
C ASP A 237 31.89 -6.17 2.38
N ILE A 238 32.95 -6.39 1.60
CA ILE A 238 33.34 -7.72 1.11
C ILE A 238 33.76 -8.62 2.28
N GLU A 239 34.42 -8.06 3.29
CA GLU A 239 34.90 -8.83 4.44
C GLU A 239 33.73 -9.29 5.30
N GLU A 240 32.78 -8.40 5.58
CA GLU A 240 31.55 -8.73 6.32
C GLU A 240 30.70 -9.77 5.57
N TYR A 241 30.56 -9.61 4.25
CA TYR A 241 29.88 -10.60 3.40
C TYR A 241 30.52 -11.98 3.50
N GLN A 242 31.86 -12.05 3.39
CA GLN A 242 32.59 -13.32 3.46
C GLN A 242 32.43 -13.99 4.84
N GLN A 243 32.48 -13.21 5.93
CA GLN A 243 32.28 -13.73 7.28
C GLN A 243 30.87 -14.30 7.47
N SER A 244 29.83 -13.57 7.03
CA SER A 244 28.44 -14.02 7.12
C SER A 244 28.17 -15.25 6.25
N LEU A 245 28.71 -15.28 5.03
CA LEU A 245 28.61 -16.42 4.13
C LEU A 245 29.25 -17.66 4.75
N ASN A 246 30.48 -17.54 5.26
CA ASN A 246 31.20 -18.65 5.88
C ASN A 246 30.45 -19.22 7.09
N LYS A 247 29.84 -18.36 7.92
CA LYS A 247 29.02 -18.77 9.05
C LYS A 247 27.83 -19.63 8.63
N ARG A 248 27.14 -19.28 7.54
CA ARG A 248 25.99 -20.04 6.99
C ARG A 248 26.40 -21.33 6.30
N LEU A 249 27.52 -21.31 5.59
CA LEU A 249 28.08 -22.50 4.94
C LEU A 249 28.52 -23.56 5.97
N GLN A 250 28.99 -23.14 7.15
CA GLN A 250 29.28 -24.06 8.25
C GLN A 250 28.02 -24.77 8.78
N THR A 251 26.87 -24.08 8.78
CA THR A 251 25.59 -24.68 9.20
C THR A 251 25.13 -25.75 8.22
N LEU A 252 25.31 -25.52 6.91
CA LEU A 252 25.03 -26.50 5.85
C LEU A 252 25.83 -27.79 5.98
N LYS A 253 27.13 -27.68 6.28
CA LYS A 253 28.04 -28.83 6.40
C LYS A 253 27.68 -29.76 7.57
N LEU A 254 26.93 -29.27 8.56
CA LEU A 254 26.47 -30.05 9.70
C LEU A 254 25.21 -30.88 9.37
N GLU A 255 24.47 -30.52 8.32
CA GLU A 255 23.18 -31.14 7.99
C GLU A 255 23.25 -32.17 6.85
N GLU A 256 24.24 -32.08 5.95
CA GLU A 256 24.27 -32.87 4.71
C GLU A 256 25.54 -33.72 4.58
N ASN A 257 25.38 -34.93 4.03
CA ASN A 257 26.49 -35.82 3.66
C ASN A 257 27.40 -35.09 2.65
N PRO A 258 28.72 -34.98 2.87
CA PRO A 258 29.63 -34.15 2.06
C PRO A 258 29.65 -34.45 0.56
N ASN A 259 29.08 -35.58 0.14
CA ASN A 259 28.98 -35.98 -1.26
C ASN A 259 27.74 -35.44 -2.00
N PHE A 260 26.83 -34.71 -1.33
CA PHE A 260 25.63 -34.19 -1.97
C PHE A 260 25.26 -32.80 -1.44
N ILE A 261 25.90 -31.75 -1.99
CA ILE A 261 25.51 -30.37 -1.67
C ILE A 261 24.32 -30.00 -2.55
N ASN A 262 23.17 -29.71 -1.93
CA ASN A 262 22.01 -29.21 -2.65
C ASN A 262 22.32 -27.83 -3.26
N THR A 263 22.47 -27.80 -4.58
CA THR A 263 22.85 -26.58 -5.34
C THR A 263 21.82 -25.45 -5.17
N GLU A 264 20.53 -25.76 -5.00
CA GLU A 264 19.51 -24.75 -4.76
C GLU A 264 19.66 -24.08 -3.39
N LYS A 265 19.99 -24.88 -2.35
CA LYS A 265 20.22 -24.40 -0.98
C LYS A 265 21.50 -23.56 -0.88
N LEU A 266 22.53 -23.90 -1.65
CA LEU A 266 23.73 -23.08 -1.76
C LEU A 266 23.44 -21.73 -2.43
N ILE A 267 22.65 -21.74 -3.52
CA ILE A 267 22.23 -20.53 -4.22
C ILE A 267 21.37 -19.63 -3.33
N SER A 268 20.45 -20.18 -2.53
CA SER A 268 19.63 -19.37 -1.62
C SER A 268 20.48 -18.67 -0.56
N ILE A 269 21.45 -19.37 0.04
CA ILE A 269 22.36 -18.79 1.03
C ILE A 269 23.17 -17.63 0.43
N LEU A 270 23.74 -17.81 -0.76
CA LEU A 270 24.50 -16.74 -1.43
C LEU A 270 23.66 -15.50 -1.68
N ILE A 271 22.38 -15.68 -2.06
CA ILE A 271 21.44 -14.59 -2.33
C ILE A 271 21.03 -13.88 -1.04
N GLU A 272 20.62 -14.64 -0.03
CA GLU A 272 20.18 -14.10 1.26
C GLU A 272 21.30 -13.31 1.94
N THR A 273 22.53 -13.85 1.96
CA THR A 273 23.68 -13.13 2.52
C THR A 273 23.94 -11.83 1.76
N GLY A 274 23.81 -11.83 0.44
CA GLY A 274 23.99 -10.60 -0.34
C GLY A 274 22.89 -9.56 -0.16
N GLN A 275 21.66 -10.00 0.14
CA GLN A 275 20.53 -9.11 0.42
C GLN A 275 20.62 -8.48 1.82
N GLU A 276 21.15 -9.20 2.80
CA GLU A 276 21.40 -8.70 4.16
C GLU A 276 22.51 -7.65 4.21
N MET A 277 23.51 -7.79 3.32
CA MET A 277 24.62 -6.84 3.19
C MET A 277 24.28 -5.61 2.36
N ALA A 278 23.09 -5.57 1.75
CA ALA A 278 22.63 -4.35 1.11
C ALA A 278 22.41 -3.30 2.22
N PRO A 279 23.07 -2.12 2.17
CA PRO A 279 22.93 -1.13 3.22
C PRO A 279 21.45 -0.81 3.39
N PRO A 280 20.90 -0.84 4.62
CA PRO A 280 19.50 -0.57 4.86
C PRO A 280 19.20 0.80 4.25
N LYS A 281 18.22 0.86 3.34
CA LYS A 281 17.78 2.11 2.68
C LYS A 281 17.06 3.07 3.64
N ILE A 282 17.37 3.00 4.93
CA ILE A 282 16.80 3.82 5.99
C ILE A 282 17.81 4.91 6.32
N HIS A 283 18.04 5.83 5.37
CA HIS A 283 19.09 6.85 5.46
C HIS A 283 18.96 7.80 6.66
N TYR A 284 17.78 7.90 7.27
CA TYR A 284 17.48 8.92 8.29
C TYR A 284 17.12 8.36 9.66
N ILE A 285 16.91 7.04 9.79
CA ILE A 285 16.79 6.38 11.10
C ILE A 285 18.18 5.85 11.42
N GLY A 286 18.89 6.51 12.33
CA GLY A 286 20.15 5.98 12.85
C GLY A 286 19.88 4.70 13.63
N VAL A 287 19.82 3.55 12.95
CA VAL A 287 19.44 2.26 13.54
C VAL A 287 20.25 1.89 14.78
N ASN A 288 21.51 2.34 14.84
CA ASN A 288 22.42 2.14 15.96
C ASN A 288 22.12 3.02 17.19
N GLN A 289 21.19 3.98 17.07
CA GLN A 289 20.86 4.95 18.13
C GLN A 289 19.63 4.52 18.95
N TYR A 290 18.98 3.40 18.62
CA TYR A 290 17.74 2.97 19.27
C TYR A 290 17.87 1.58 19.88
N THR A 291 17.26 1.41 21.06
CA THR A 291 17.11 0.11 21.70
C THR A 291 16.05 -0.70 20.97
N ILE A 292 16.38 -1.94 20.58
CA ILE A 292 15.44 -2.89 19.97
C ILE A 292 14.22 -3.06 20.89
N GLY A 293 13.01 -2.97 20.31
CA GLY A 293 11.74 -3.06 21.04
C GLY A 293 11.24 -1.75 21.66
N ALA A 294 12.07 -0.70 21.72
CA ALA A 294 11.63 0.62 22.14
C ALA A 294 10.99 1.41 20.98
N PRO A 295 9.90 2.15 21.21
CA PRO A 295 9.29 2.97 20.17
C PRO A 295 10.20 4.15 19.80
N HIS A 296 10.32 4.43 18.50
CA HIS A 296 11.06 5.60 18.00
C HIS A 296 10.52 6.91 18.62
N PRO A 297 11.37 7.92 18.91
CA PRO A 297 10.93 9.21 19.48
C PRO A 297 9.80 9.91 18.72
N ALA A 298 9.79 9.78 17.39
CA ALA A 298 8.70 10.28 16.55
C ALA A 298 7.31 9.69 16.90
N LEU A 299 7.26 8.46 17.44
CA LEU A 299 6.04 7.77 17.91
C LEU A 299 5.72 8.12 19.36
N SER A 300 6.74 8.17 20.24
CA SER A 300 6.54 8.37 21.68
C SER A 300 6.26 9.82 22.08
N SER A 301 6.55 10.77 21.19
CA SER A 301 6.27 12.21 21.39
C SER A 301 4.89 12.64 20.87
N VAL A 302 4.04 11.71 20.44
CA VAL A 302 2.71 12.01 19.90
C VAL A 302 1.77 12.38 21.04
N THR A 303 1.12 13.53 20.91
CA THR A 303 0.06 13.94 21.86
C THR A 303 -1.20 13.10 21.63
N THR A 304 -2.10 13.03 22.61
CA THR A 304 -3.41 12.37 22.46
C THR A 304 -4.36 13.09 21.47
N SER A 305 -3.89 14.16 20.80
CA SER A 305 -4.67 14.86 19.79
C SER A 305 -4.79 14.04 18.51
N THR A 306 -6.03 13.81 18.07
CA THR A 306 -6.34 13.16 16.78
C THR A 306 -5.64 13.83 15.60
N ARG A 307 -5.48 15.15 15.63
CA ARG A 307 -4.77 15.90 14.59
C ARG A 307 -3.27 15.60 14.55
N ASP A 308 -2.63 15.34 15.69
CA ASP A 308 -1.21 15.01 15.74
C ASP A 308 -0.96 13.57 15.26
N VAL A 309 -1.86 12.65 15.64
CA VAL A 309 -1.87 11.26 15.16
C VAL A 309 -2.02 11.21 13.63
N ALA A 310 -2.94 11.98 13.05
CA ALA A 310 -3.15 12.01 11.60
C ALA A 310 -1.93 12.52 10.79
N ARG A 311 -1.03 13.29 11.42
CA ARG A 311 0.19 13.83 10.79
C ARG A 311 1.35 12.83 10.79
N LEU A 312 1.32 11.88 11.71
CA LEU A 312 2.41 10.93 11.94
C LEU A 312 2.74 10.06 10.71
N PRO A 313 1.78 9.51 9.94
CA PRO A 313 2.09 8.67 8.80
C PRO A 313 2.97 9.37 7.74
N VAL A 314 2.73 10.66 7.49
CA VAL A 314 3.55 11.44 6.54
C VAL A 314 4.99 11.52 7.00
N LYS A 315 5.21 11.87 8.28
CA LYS A 315 6.56 11.93 8.84
C LYS A 315 7.25 10.57 8.80
N LEU A 316 6.56 9.50 9.17
CA LEU A 316 7.13 8.14 9.15
C LEU A 316 7.52 7.72 7.73
N LYS A 317 6.70 8.05 6.72
CA LYS A 317 7.04 7.78 5.32
C LYS A 317 8.30 8.53 4.88
N LEU A 318 8.46 9.79 5.27
CA LEU A 318 9.66 10.57 4.96
C LEU A 318 10.89 10.03 5.68
N LEU A 319 10.76 9.73 6.98
CA LEU A 319 11.82 9.20 7.83
C LEU A 319 12.33 7.82 7.36
N THR A 320 11.42 6.95 6.91
CA THR A 320 11.74 5.60 6.42
C THR A 320 12.10 5.55 4.93
N GLY A 321 12.02 6.69 4.22
CA GLY A 321 12.26 6.74 2.77
C GLY A 321 11.17 6.09 1.91
N THR A 322 10.00 5.80 2.48
CA THR A 322 8.84 5.24 1.76
C THR A 322 7.91 6.32 1.18
N TYR A 323 8.22 7.60 1.41
CA TYR A 323 7.54 8.73 0.77
C TYR A 323 7.90 8.84 -0.71
N GLN A 324 6.89 8.84 -1.58
CA GLN A 324 7.07 8.77 -3.04
C GLN A 324 7.37 10.15 -3.64
N LEU A 325 8.64 10.40 -3.96
CA LEU A 325 9.13 11.57 -4.71
C LEU A 325 9.42 11.20 -6.18
N GLN A 326 9.55 12.19 -7.08
CA GLN A 326 9.85 11.93 -8.49
C GLN A 326 11.18 11.20 -8.68
N SER A 327 12.21 11.53 -7.91
CA SER A 327 13.50 10.83 -7.96
C SER A 327 13.36 9.35 -7.57
N THR A 328 12.55 9.03 -6.56
CA THR A 328 12.25 7.65 -6.16
C THR A 328 11.51 6.92 -7.28
N ARG A 329 10.50 7.55 -7.89
CA ARG A 329 9.76 6.96 -9.01
C ARG A 329 10.65 6.67 -10.22
N ALA A 330 11.56 7.58 -10.55
CA ALA A 330 12.53 7.38 -11.63
C ALA A 330 13.45 6.19 -11.39
N ALA A 331 13.82 5.92 -10.14
CA ALA A 331 14.66 4.77 -9.80
C ALA A 331 13.92 3.42 -9.86
N PHE A 332 12.59 3.40 -9.67
CA PHE A 332 11.79 2.16 -9.63
C PHE A 332 11.11 1.82 -10.96
N ASN A 333 10.86 2.79 -11.83
CA ASN A 333 10.20 2.54 -13.11
C ASN A 333 11.20 2.03 -14.16
N GLN A 334 10.80 1.03 -14.94
CA GLN A 334 11.56 0.53 -16.08
C GLN A 334 11.67 1.56 -17.24
N ASN A 335 10.81 2.58 -17.21
CA ASN A 335 10.79 3.69 -18.16
C ASN A 335 11.54 4.90 -17.58
N GLN A 336 12.23 5.68 -18.43
CA GLN A 336 12.84 6.95 -18.02
C GLN A 336 11.77 7.91 -17.48
N VAL A 337 11.77 8.12 -16.16
CA VAL A 337 11.03 9.23 -15.54
C VAL A 337 12.02 10.34 -15.28
N ASP A 338 11.66 11.56 -15.67
CA ASP A 338 12.43 12.76 -15.33
C ASP A 338 12.41 12.97 -13.79
N PRO A 339 13.57 12.96 -13.12
CA PRO A 339 13.63 13.14 -11.67
C PRO A 339 13.34 14.59 -11.23
N THR A 340 13.21 15.54 -12.16
CA THR A 340 13.00 16.96 -11.88
C THR A 340 11.74 17.20 -11.02
N CYS A 341 11.88 18.06 -10.02
CA CYS A 341 10.80 18.43 -9.12
C CYS A 341 9.73 19.21 -9.85
N GLN A 342 8.53 18.65 -9.92
CA GLN A 342 7.40 19.28 -10.62
C GLN A 342 6.79 20.46 -9.86
N LEU A 343 7.25 20.72 -8.63
CA LEU A 343 6.80 21.86 -7.85
C LEU A 343 7.53 23.13 -8.27
N CYS A 344 8.86 23.06 -8.44
CA CYS A 344 9.69 24.21 -8.82
C CYS A 344 10.26 24.14 -10.23
N ASN A 345 10.35 22.95 -10.82
CA ASN A 345 10.97 22.65 -12.12
C ASN A 345 12.45 23.06 -12.23
N LEU A 346 13.21 23.01 -11.12
CA LEU A 346 14.61 23.48 -11.09
C LEU A 346 15.65 22.36 -10.91
N GLU A 347 15.42 21.43 -9.99
CA GLU A 347 16.36 20.35 -9.66
C GLU A 347 15.62 19.05 -9.34
N SER A 348 16.34 17.94 -9.16
CA SER A 348 15.74 16.64 -8.86
C SER A 348 14.96 16.65 -7.54
N GLU A 349 13.76 16.04 -7.52
CA GLU A 349 12.93 15.93 -6.32
C GLU A 349 13.49 14.87 -5.36
N THR A 350 14.62 15.15 -4.71
CA THR A 350 15.15 14.34 -3.61
C THR A 350 14.47 14.70 -2.29
N LEU A 351 14.67 13.88 -1.25
CA LEU A 351 14.11 14.18 0.07
C LEU A 351 14.68 15.48 0.65
N GLU A 352 15.99 15.70 0.49
CA GLU A 352 16.65 16.96 0.88
C GLU A 352 16.08 18.15 0.11
N HIS A 353 15.82 17.98 -1.20
CA HIS A 353 15.16 19.02 -1.98
C HIS A 353 13.77 19.35 -1.43
N PHE A 354 12.92 18.33 -1.25
CA PHE A 354 11.55 18.49 -0.77
C PHE A 354 11.51 19.16 0.61
N ILE A 355 12.30 18.68 1.57
CA ILE A 355 12.29 19.16 2.95
C ILE A 355 12.98 20.51 3.11
N SER A 356 14.06 20.80 2.36
CA SER A 356 14.96 21.91 2.70
C SER A 356 15.27 22.89 1.56
N LYS A 357 15.08 22.54 0.28
CA LYS A 357 15.52 23.39 -0.86
C LYS A 357 14.41 23.90 -1.78
N CYS A 358 13.39 23.10 -2.08
CA CYS A 358 12.29 23.41 -3.01
C CYS A 358 11.70 24.82 -2.83
N SER A 359 11.93 25.71 -3.81
CA SER A 359 11.51 27.12 -3.74
C SER A 359 9.98 27.28 -3.65
N ALA A 360 9.23 26.39 -4.31
CA ALA A 360 7.77 26.37 -4.28
C ALA A 360 7.17 26.10 -2.88
N LEU A 361 7.97 25.53 -1.96
CA LEU A 361 7.56 25.25 -0.58
C LEU A 361 8.22 26.19 0.45
N SER A 362 8.94 27.21 -0.01
CA SER A 362 9.74 28.10 0.85
C SER A 362 8.91 28.82 1.91
N SER A 363 7.75 29.36 1.56
CA SER A 363 6.88 30.09 2.49
C SER A 363 6.40 29.20 3.64
N ILE A 364 5.96 27.97 3.33
CA ILE A 364 5.58 26.97 4.33
C ILE A 364 6.78 26.64 5.21
N ARG A 365 7.97 26.38 4.66
CA ARG A 365 9.15 26.07 5.48
C ARG A 365 9.51 27.22 6.42
N MET A 366 9.57 28.45 5.91
CA MET A 366 9.99 29.61 6.70
C MET A 366 9.06 29.87 7.88
N SER A 367 7.77 29.54 7.79
CA SER A 367 6.85 29.67 8.93
C SER A 367 7.14 28.71 10.09
N PHE A 368 7.89 27.64 9.85
CA PHE A 368 8.31 26.67 10.89
C PHE A 368 9.78 26.82 11.28
N LEU A 369 10.66 27.14 10.32
CA LEU A 369 12.12 27.15 10.55
C LEU A 369 12.53 28.16 11.62
N LEU A 370 11.86 29.31 11.74
CA LEU A 370 12.18 30.28 12.80
C LEU A 370 11.90 29.72 14.20
N GLU A 371 10.76 29.04 14.39
CA GLU A 371 10.43 28.36 15.65
C GLU A 371 11.39 27.18 15.89
N TYR A 372 11.73 26.45 14.83
CA TYR A 372 12.63 25.30 14.86
C TYR A 372 14.05 25.71 15.29
N ASP A 373 14.59 26.76 14.70
CA ASP A 373 15.91 27.31 15.00
C ASP A 373 15.98 27.85 16.43
N ASN A 374 14.92 28.50 16.90
CA ASN A 374 14.85 28.96 18.29
C ASN A 374 14.87 27.78 19.26
N LEU A 375 14.08 26.73 19.00
CA LEU A 375 14.11 25.51 19.81
C LEU A 375 15.47 24.83 19.75
N LEU A 376 16.10 24.73 18.58
CA LEU A 376 17.45 24.16 18.42
C LEU A 376 18.51 24.96 19.19
N LYS A 377 18.54 26.29 19.05
CA LYS A 377 19.48 27.17 19.78
C LYS A 377 19.32 27.06 21.29
N MET A 378 18.09 26.90 21.76
CA MET A 378 17.80 26.70 23.18
C MET A 378 18.15 25.30 23.70
N SER A 379 18.30 24.31 22.82
CA SER A 379 18.38 22.90 23.18
C SER A 379 19.75 22.27 22.93
N VAL A 380 20.53 22.82 21.99
CA VAL A 380 21.84 22.30 21.59
C VAL A 380 22.96 23.14 22.21
N CYS A 381 23.99 22.46 22.75
CA CYS A 381 25.28 23.06 23.06
C CYS A 381 25.99 23.46 21.74
N THR A 382 25.58 24.58 21.17
CA THR A 382 26.23 25.49 20.19
C THR A 382 27.01 24.97 18.97
N LYS A 383 27.03 23.68 18.60
CA LYS A 383 27.81 23.21 17.42
C LYS A 383 27.03 22.78 16.18
N CYS A 384 25.70 22.82 16.17
CA CYS A 384 24.90 22.25 15.07
C CYS A 384 24.26 23.28 14.12
N SER A 385 24.63 24.56 14.19
CA SER A 385 24.22 25.53 13.15
C SER A 385 25.12 25.35 11.93
N THR A 386 24.85 24.33 11.13
CA THR A 386 25.56 24.12 9.87
C THR A 386 24.76 24.76 8.75
N ASN A 387 25.39 25.53 7.85
CA ASN A 387 24.79 25.91 6.56
C ASN A 387 24.58 24.70 5.62
N ASN A 388 24.49 23.49 6.17
CA ASN A 388 24.43 22.22 5.46
C ASN A 388 22.98 21.70 5.45
N LYS A 389 22.34 21.80 4.28
CA LYS A 389 20.94 21.39 4.06
C LYS A 389 20.70 19.90 4.29
N THR A 390 21.72 19.06 4.21
CA THR A 390 21.61 17.64 4.55
C THR A 390 21.45 17.45 6.05
N VAL A 391 22.21 18.21 6.85
CA VAL A 391 22.08 18.23 8.32
C VAL A 391 20.72 18.80 8.70
N ASP A 392 20.26 19.90 8.09
CA ASP A 392 18.91 20.46 8.34
C ASP A 392 17.83 19.40 8.11
N THR A 393 17.93 18.67 7.00
CA THR A 393 16.98 17.61 6.65
C THR A 393 16.99 16.48 7.69
N LEU A 394 18.18 16.06 8.13
CA LEU A 394 18.31 15.04 9.18
C LEU A 394 17.75 15.55 10.52
N CYS A 395 18.08 16.79 10.91
CA CYS A 395 17.54 17.43 12.11
C CYS A 395 16.02 17.44 12.09
N ILE A 396 15.40 17.82 10.96
CA ILE A 396 13.95 17.87 10.80
C ILE A 396 13.37 16.45 10.89
N LEU A 397 13.88 15.48 10.13
CA LEU A 397 13.26 14.15 10.07
C LEU A 397 13.49 13.35 11.35
N ASN A 398 14.69 13.45 11.92
CA ASN A 398 15.11 12.74 13.10
C ASN A 398 15.81 13.68 14.11
N PRO A 399 15.04 14.53 14.81
CA PRO A 399 15.60 15.39 15.85
C PRO A 399 16.43 14.60 16.86
N SER A 400 15.94 13.41 17.27
CA SER A 400 16.60 12.61 18.29
C SER A 400 18.06 12.21 17.96
N ALA A 401 18.37 12.02 16.68
CA ALA A 401 19.73 11.70 16.23
C ALA A 401 20.74 12.83 16.51
N VAL A 402 20.25 14.07 16.64
CA VAL A 402 21.06 15.27 16.88
C VAL A 402 21.20 15.57 18.37
N PHE A 403 20.24 15.10 19.19
CA PHE A 403 20.22 15.31 20.65
C PHE A 403 20.98 14.26 21.46
N CYS A 404 21.37 13.13 20.86
CA CYS A 404 21.82 11.93 21.57
C CYS A 404 23.24 11.99 22.18
N GLY A 405 23.75 13.19 22.51
CA GLY A 405 25.14 13.37 22.99
C GLY A 405 25.35 14.25 24.23
N CYS A 406 24.32 14.89 24.82
CA CYS A 406 24.51 15.57 26.11
C CYS A 406 24.07 14.68 27.27
N ASP A 407 24.94 14.52 28.27
CA ASP A 407 24.60 13.90 29.58
C ASP A 407 23.76 14.84 30.49
N CYS A 408 23.20 15.91 29.94
CA CYS A 408 22.54 16.97 30.68
C CYS A 408 21.08 16.58 31.04
N LYS A 409 20.87 16.11 32.27
CA LYS A 409 19.67 15.38 32.73
C LYS A 409 18.35 16.16 32.86
N CYS A 410 18.26 17.48 32.72
CA CYS A 410 17.07 18.20 33.23
C CYS A 410 16.09 18.85 32.24
N ASN A 411 16.30 18.90 30.90
CA ASN A 411 15.28 19.48 29.99
C ASN A 411 15.27 18.95 28.54
N CYS A 412 16.12 17.98 28.20
CA CYS A 412 16.31 17.55 26.82
C CYS A 412 15.09 16.81 26.26
N ARG A 413 14.40 16.01 27.07
CA ARG A 413 13.24 15.24 26.62
C ARG A 413 12.05 16.13 26.24
N GLN A 414 11.76 17.16 27.01
CA GLN A 414 10.67 18.09 26.69
C GLN A 414 10.97 18.87 25.41
N LYS A 415 12.21 19.36 25.25
CA LYS A 415 12.66 20.05 24.05
C LYS A 415 12.65 19.15 22.82
N LEU A 416 13.08 17.89 22.97
CA LEU A 416 12.99 16.87 21.91
C LEU A 416 11.54 16.63 21.50
N ASN A 417 10.62 16.49 22.46
CA ASN A 417 9.20 16.32 22.16
C ASN A 417 8.61 17.52 21.40
N LEU A 418 9.02 18.75 21.75
CA LEU A 418 8.62 19.96 21.04
C LEU A 418 9.15 19.97 19.60
N LEU A 419 10.42 19.61 19.40
CA LEU A 419 11.03 19.52 18.08
C LEU A 419 10.38 18.42 17.23
N GLU A 420 10.09 17.26 17.83
CA GLU A 420 9.37 16.17 17.17
C GLU A 420 7.97 16.61 16.73
N HIS A 421 7.24 17.32 17.59
CA HIS A 421 5.93 17.87 17.28
C HIS A 421 6.00 18.91 16.14
N LEU A 422 6.94 19.84 16.21
CA LEU A 422 7.13 20.87 15.20
C LEU A 422 7.53 20.25 13.85
N SER A 423 8.43 19.28 13.88
CA SER A 423 8.83 18.49 12.70
C SER A 423 7.65 17.76 12.06
N ARG A 424 6.78 17.09 12.84
CA ARG A 424 5.56 16.45 12.31
C ARG A 424 4.67 17.45 11.59
N ARG A 425 4.46 18.62 12.20
CA ARG A 425 3.65 19.70 11.60
C ARG A 425 4.26 20.23 10.31
N LEU A 426 5.59 20.43 10.28
CA LEU A 426 6.31 20.86 9.09
C LEU A 426 6.16 19.82 7.97
N CYS A 427 6.51 18.55 8.23
CA CYS A 427 6.43 17.46 7.25
C CYS A 427 5.02 17.34 6.65
N PHE A 428 3.99 17.39 7.50
CA PHE A 428 2.61 17.33 7.04
C PHE A 428 2.20 18.57 6.23
N SER A 429 2.60 19.77 6.65
CA SER A 429 2.29 21.00 5.91
C SER A 429 2.96 21.02 4.53
N LEU A 430 4.20 20.52 4.43
CA LEU A 430 4.88 20.37 3.14
C LEU A 430 4.18 19.35 2.23
N HIS A 431 3.72 18.23 2.80
CA HIS A 431 2.94 17.23 2.06
C HIS A 431 1.64 17.82 1.51
N VAL A 432 0.85 18.51 2.34
CA VAL A 432 -0.41 19.16 1.92
C VAL A 432 -0.14 20.21 0.83
N ALA A 433 0.87 21.07 1.02
CA ALA A 433 1.23 22.09 0.04
C ALA A 433 1.66 21.48 -1.29
N ARG A 434 2.47 20.42 -1.26
CA ARG A 434 2.85 19.65 -2.45
C ARG A 434 1.63 19.12 -3.18
N ASN A 435 0.73 18.43 -2.48
CA ASN A 435 -0.47 17.87 -3.12
C ASN A 435 -1.33 18.96 -3.75
N ASN A 436 -1.49 20.10 -3.07
CA ASN A 436 -2.24 21.24 -3.62
C ASN A 436 -1.62 21.77 -4.92
N ILE A 437 -0.30 21.95 -4.95
CA ILE A 437 0.42 22.40 -6.15
C ILE A 437 0.25 21.38 -7.29
N LEU A 438 0.46 20.09 -7.00
CA LEU A 438 0.34 19.03 -8.00
C LEU A 438 -1.09 18.88 -8.54
N ASN A 439 -2.09 19.10 -7.68
CA ASN A 439 -3.50 19.07 -8.06
C ASN A 439 -3.93 20.30 -8.86
N ALA A 440 -3.23 21.43 -8.72
CA ALA A 440 -3.46 22.64 -9.50
C ALA A 440 -2.83 22.59 -10.91
N LEU A 441 -1.85 21.71 -11.15
CA LEU A 441 -1.20 21.61 -12.46
C LEU A 441 -2.21 21.22 -13.56
N PRO A 442 -2.07 21.73 -14.80
CA PRO A 442 -2.92 21.31 -15.92
C PRO A 442 -2.87 19.81 -16.18
N SER A 443 -3.99 19.21 -16.60
CA SER A 443 -4.12 17.77 -16.86
C SER A 443 -3.08 17.23 -17.88
N SER A 444 -2.62 18.07 -18.80
CA SER A 444 -1.54 17.76 -19.76
C SER A 444 -0.20 17.51 -19.05
N ASN A 445 0.12 18.29 -18.02
CA ASN A 445 1.33 18.15 -17.21
C ASN A 445 1.17 17.05 -16.13
N ARG A 446 -0.06 16.59 -15.85
CA ARG A 446 -0.31 15.48 -14.93
C ARG A 446 0.01 14.10 -15.52
N LYS A 447 0.30 13.98 -16.83
CA LYS A 447 0.55 12.68 -17.49
C LYS A 447 1.78 11.94 -16.95
N GLY A 448 2.75 12.64 -16.36
CA GLY A 448 3.87 12.05 -15.60
C GLY A 448 3.64 11.94 -14.08
N LEU A 449 2.45 12.28 -13.58
CA LEU A 449 2.18 12.62 -12.17
C LEU A 449 1.15 11.73 -11.48
N ARG A 450 0.27 11.07 -12.25
CA ARG A 450 -0.90 10.31 -11.77
C ARG A 450 -0.59 8.96 -11.10
N ALA A 451 0.47 8.90 -10.29
CA ALA A 451 0.81 7.79 -9.40
C ALA A 451 0.75 8.15 -7.89
N ALA A 452 0.07 9.23 -7.48
CA ALA A 452 -0.31 9.42 -6.06
C ALA A 452 -1.54 10.34 -5.89
N THR A 453 -2.66 9.73 -5.54
CA THR A 453 -3.62 10.00 -4.43
C THR A 453 -3.99 11.46 -4.08
N PRO A 454 -5.29 11.86 -4.15
CA PRO A 454 -5.87 12.82 -3.22
C PRO A 454 -6.23 12.12 -1.88
N LEU A 455 -6.32 12.93 -0.81
CA LEU A 455 -6.78 12.55 0.53
C LEU A 455 -8.29 12.31 0.59
#